data_AF-A0A183BFP3-F1
#
_entry.id   AF-A0A183BFP3-F1
#
_cell.length_a   1.000
_cell.length_b   1.000
_cell.length_c   1.000
_cell.angle_alpha   90.00
_cell.angle_beta   90.00
_cell.angle_gamma   90.00
#
_symmetry.space_group_name_H-M   'P 1'
#
loop_
_entity.id
_entity.type
_entity.pdbx_description
1 polymer ?
#
loop_
_entity_poly.entity_id
_entity_poly.type
_entity_poly.pdbx_seq_one_letter_code
_entity_poly.pdbx_strand_id
1 'polypeptide(L)'
;MPILLDPYYCHEQIPIPSAFPDILKQFTKAAIRTQPKDVLKWSHAYFKALAHNEPLPVKERLEVPISTQKTDTGLTPGILRILNNQVRWE
;
A
#
# COMPACT_ATOMS: atom_id res chain seq x y z
N MET A 1 -7.90 11.34 -46.18
CA MET A 1 -7.45 12.25 -45.11
C MET A 1 -6.51 11.48 -44.20
N PRO A 2 -5.34 12.01 -43.83
CA PRO A 2 -4.51 11.35 -42.83
C PRO A 2 -5.22 11.45 -41.47
N ILE A 3 -5.21 10.35 -40.73
CA ILE A 3 -5.81 10.27 -39.39
C ILE A 3 -4.80 10.95 -38.46
N LEU A 4 -5.13 12.15 -37.99
CA LEU A 4 -4.31 12.91 -37.08
C LEU A 4 -4.39 12.22 -35.70
N LEU A 5 -3.28 11.60 -35.29
CA LEU A 5 -3.13 10.84 -34.03
C LEU A 5 -2.96 11.75 -32.80
N ASP A 6 -3.26 13.03 -32.93
CA ASP A 6 -3.14 13.95 -31.81
C ASP A 6 -4.20 13.63 -30.77
N PRO A 7 -3.83 13.61 -29.47
CA PRO A 7 -4.80 13.37 -28.41
C PRO A 7 -5.89 14.44 -28.49
N TYR A 8 -7.15 13.98 -28.51
CA TYR A 8 -8.35 14.83 -28.59
C TYR A 8 -8.47 15.90 -27.47
N TYR A 9 -7.61 15.83 -26.45
CA TYR A 9 -7.61 16.70 -25.29
C TYR A 9 -6.22 17.31 -25.04
N CYS A 10 -6.20 18.62 -24.81
CA CYS A 10 -5.02 19.37 -24.39
C CYS A 10 -4.95 19.50 -22.87
N HIS A 11 -3.74 19.58 -22.31
CA HIS A 11 -3.50 19.73 -20.87
C HIS A 11 -4.21 20.94 -20.22
N GLU A 12 -4.44 22.02 -20.97
CA GLU A 12 -5.17 23.20 -20.52
C GLU A 12 -6.66 22.94 -20.26
N GLN A 13 -7.24 21.93 -20.91
CA GLN A 13 -8.65 21.56 -20.80
C GLN A 13 -8.94 20.64 -19.60
N ILE A 14 -7.89 20.00 -19.05
CA ILE A 14 -8.02 19.03 -17.96
C ILE A 14 -7.24 19.57 -16.75
N PRO A 15 -7.87 20.41 -15.91
CA PRO A 15 -7.22 20.90 -14.71
C PRO A 15 -6.99 19.75 -13.72
N ILE A 16 -5.72 19.41 -13.49
CA ILE A 16 -5.34 18.41 -12.49
C ILE A 16 -5.17 19.12 -11.14
N PRO A 17 -5.89 18.71 -10.09
CA PRO A 17 -5.69 19.26 -8.75
C PRO A 17 -4.24 19.07 -8.27
N SER A 18 -3.64 20.11 -7.70
CA SER A 18 -2.22 20.08 -7.29
C SER A 18 -1.89 19.01 -6.22
N ALA A 19 -2.87 18.63 -5.39
CA ALA A 19 -2.73 17.59 -4.38
C ALA A 19 -2.82 16.15 -4.95
N PHE A 20 -3.41 15.98 -6.13
CA PHE A 20 -3.70 14.66 -6.70
C PHE A 20 -2.45 13.78 -6.90
N PRO A 21 -1.33 14.30 -7.46
CA PRO A 21 -0.12 13.50 -7.62
C PRO A 21 0.45 12.97 -6.29
N ASP A 22 0.38 13.77 -5.23
CA ASP A 22 0.93 13.37 -3.92
C ASP A 22 0.05 12.32 -3.25
N ILE A 23 -1.28 12.46 -3.32
CA ILE A 23 -2.23 11.44 -2.82
C ILE A 23 -1.97 10.09 -3.48
N LEU A 24 -1.84 10.07 -4.82
CA LEU A 24 -1.56 8.83 -5.56
C LEU A 24 -0.20 8.22 -5.18
N LYS A 25 0.82 9.07 -4.98
CA LYS A 25 2.15 8.64 -4.55
C LYS A 25 2.10 7.99 -3.17
N GLN A 26 1.41 8.60 -2.21
CA GLN A 26 1.27 8.06 -0.86
C GLN A 26 0.46 6.76 -0.85
N PHE A 27 -0.64 6.71 -1.60
CA PHE A 27 -1.44 5.51 -1.80
C PHE A 27 -0.60 4.35 -2.34
N THR A 28 0.14 4.59 -3.43
CA THR A 28 0.98 3.56 -4.07
C THR A 28 2.08 3.08 -3.12
N LYS A 29 2.71 4.01 -2.38
CA LYS A 29 3.72 3.67 -1.37
C LYS A 29 3.13 2.79 -0.26
N ALA A 30 1.93 3.08 0.20
CA ALA A 30 1.23 2.28 1.21
C ALA A 30 0.85 0.89 0.67
N ALA A 31 0.39 0.80 -0.58
CA ALA A 31 0.06 -0.46 -1.24
C ALA A 31 1.29 -1.37 -1.37
N ILE A 32 2.43 -0.82 -1.82
CA ILE A 32 3.70 -1.57 -1.93
C ILE A 32 4.16 -2.07 -0.56
N ARG A 33 4.03 -1.25 0.49
CA ARG A 33 4.41 -1.64 1.85
C ARG A 33 3.51 -2.73 2.41
N THR A 34 2.21 -2.66 2.14
CA THR A 34 1.21 -3.61 2.66
C THR A 34 1.14 -4.92 1.90
N GLN A 35 1.46 -4.91 0.61
CA GLN A 35 1.33 -6.07 -0.29
C GLN A 35 -0.02 -6.79 -0.10
N PRO A 36 -1.16 -6.08 -0.25
CA PRO A 36 -2.48 -6.67 -0.04
C PRO A 36 -2.76 -7.74 -1.09
N LYS A 37 -3.38 -8.86 -0.68
CA LYS A 37 -3.87 -9.89 -1.61
C LYS A 37 -4.99 -9.33 -2.50
N ASP A 38 -5.92 -8.58 -1.89
CA ASP A 38 -7.02 -7.90 -2.57
C ASP A 38 -6.79 -6.38 -2.52
N VAL A 39 -6.36 -5.83 -3.65
CA VAL A 39 -6.08 -4.39 -3.80
C VAL A 39 -7.36 -3.56 -3.71
N LEU A 40 -8.49 -4.06 -4.18
CA LEU A 40 -9.74 -3.30 -4.23
C LEU A 40 -10.32 -3.12 -2.81
N LYS A 41 -10.42 -4.22 -2.06
CA LYS A 41 -10.85 -4.19 -0.65
C LYS A 41 -9.90 -3.35 0.21
N TRP A 42 -8.60 -3.48 -0.03
CA TRP A 42 -7.60 -2.66 0.65
C TRP A 42 -7.72 -1.16 0.30
N SER A 43 -7.97 -0.82 -0.96
CA SER A 43 -8.11 0.57 -1.41
C SER A 43 -9.31 1.25 -0.75
N HIS A 44 -10.44 0.54 -0.65
CA HIS A 44 -11.61 1.03 0.08
C HIS A 44 -11.27 1.35 1.54
N ALA A 45 -10.60 0.43 2.23
CA ALA A 45 -10.18 0.64 3.61
C ALA A 45 -9.18 1.81 3.75
N TYR A 46 -8.23 1.94 2.82
CA TYR A 46 -7.23 3.01 2.83
C TYR A 46 -7.87 4.39 2.71
N PHE A 47 -8.72 4.60 1.69
CA PHE A 47 -9.35 5.91 1.48
C PHE A 47 -10.40 6.23 2.55
N LYS A 48 -11.09 5.22 3.09
CA LYS A 48 -11.98 5.39 4.24
C LYS A 48 -11.21 5.88 5.46
N ALA A 49 -10.09 5.23 5.79
CA ALA A 49 -9.25 5.64 6.91
C ALA A 49 -8.67 7.05 6.70
N LEU A 50 -8.23 7.35 5.47
CA LEU A 50 -7.72 8.68 5.11
C LEU A 50 -8.79 9.78 5.28
N ALA A 51 -10.03 9.52 4.87
CA ALA A 51 -11.14 10.47 5.01
C ALA A 51 -11.52 10.72 6.48
N HIS A 52 -11.41 9.70 7.34
CA HIS A 52 -11.72 9.80 8.77
C HIS A 52 -10.51 10.16 9.64
N ASN A 53 -9.33 10.40 9.06
CA ASN A 53 -8.06 10.59 9.77
C ASN A 53 -7.73 9.43 10.73
N GLU A 54 -8.14 8.21 10.37
CA GLU A 54 -7.85 6.98 11.10
C GLU A 54 -6.44 6.43 10.74
N PRO A 55 -5.87 5.55 11.57
CA PRO A 55 -4.61 4.90 11.25
C PRO A 55 -4.71 4.11 9.93
N LEU A 56 -3.86 4.48 8.97
CA LEU A 56 -3.78 3.83 7.67
C LEU A 56 -3.41 2.35 7.81
N PRO A 57 -3.81 1.47 6.87
CA PRO A 57 -3.35 0.09 6.87
C PRO A 57 -1.82 0.06 6.67
N VAL A 58 -1.09 -0.34 7.70
CA VAL A 58 0.39 -0.47 7.68
C VAL A 58 0.77 -1.95 7.84
N LYS A 59 1.72 -2.43 7.04
CA LYS A 59 2.35 -3.74 7.27
C LYS A 59 3.20 -3.66 8.51
N GLU A 60 2.96 -4.57 9.43
CA GLU A 60 3.79 -4.73 10.60
C GLU A 60 5.24 -5.03 10.17
N ARG A 61 6.19 -4.30 10.77
CA ARG A 61 7.62 -4.41 10.46
C ARG A 61 8.10 -5.79 10.89
N LEU A 62 8.71 -6.54 9.97
CA LEU A 62 9.44 -7.76 10.30
C LEU A 62 10.50 -7.44 11.36
N GLU A 63 10.35 -8.01 12.55
CA GLU A 63 11.45 -8.10 13.50
C GLU A 63 12.54 -8.96 12.88
N VAL A 64 13.76 -8.44 12.80
CA VAL A 64 14.92 -9.22 12.39
C VAL A 64 15.35 -10.07 13.60
N PRO A 65 15.30 -11.40 13.52
CA PRO A 65 15.80 -12.23 14.61
C PRO A 65 17.32 -12.04 14.69
N ILE A 66 17.83 -11.52 15.80
CA ILE A 66 19.26 -11.52 16.10
C ILE A 66 19.59 -12.95 16.54
N SER A 67 19.77 -13.85 15.57
CA SER A 67 20.10 -15.24 15.79
C SER A 67 21.54 -15.36 16.30
N THR A 68 21.73 -15.26 17.62
CA THR A 68 23.06 -15.37 18.24
C THR A 68 23.52 -16.83 18.45
N GLN A 69 22.62 -17.83 18.35
CA GLN A 69 22.96 -19.23 18.63
C GLN A 69 22.24 -20.25 17.73
N LYS A 70 22.90 -21.40 17.52
CA LYS A 70 22.49 -22.50 16.61
C LYS A 70 21.22 -23.27 17.03
N THR A 71 20.66 -22.99 18.22
CA THR A 71 19.48 -23.67 18.78
C THR A 71 18.23 -22.79 18.78
N ASP A 72 18.34 -21.54 18.33
CA ASP A 72 17.21 -20.61 18.36
C ASP A 72 16.37 -20.80 17.10
N THR A 73 15.08 -21.08 17.27
CA THR A 73 14.16 -21.41 16.16
C THR A 73 13.92 -20.24 15.19
N GLY A 74 14.50 -19.06 15.46
CA GLY A 74 14.34 -17.85 14.65
C GLY A 74 12.92 -17.27 14.69
N LEU A 75 12.02 -17.85 15.48
CA LEU A 75 10.64 -17.43 15.65
C LEU A 75 10.55 -16.40 16.78
N THR A 76 10.57 -15.11 16.43
CA THR A 76 10.27 -14.05 17.40
C THR A 76 8.75 -13.87 17.55
N PRO A 77 8.28 -13.35 18.70
CA PRO A 77 6.88 -12.96 18.87
C PRO A 77 6.37 -12.03 17.75
N GLY A 78 7.21 -11.12 17.23
CA GLY A 78 6.85 -10.28 16.08
C GLY A 78 6.66 -11.06 14.78
N ILE A 79 7.51 -12.06 14.50
CA ILE A 79 7.33 -12.95 13.34
C ILE A 79 6.02 -13.74 13.45
N LEU A 80 5.73 -14.29 14.63
CA LEU A 80 4.48 -15.00 14.87
C LEU A 80 3.26 -14.09 14.71
N ARG A 81 3.33 -12.83 15.16
CA ARG A 81 2.24 -11.85 14.98
C ARG A 81 2.01 -11.51 13.51
N ILE A 82 3.08 -11.39 12.73
CA ILE A 82 3.02 -11.14 11.29
C ILE A 82 2.43 -12.34 10.55
N LEU A 83 2.88 -13.56 10.86
CA LEU A 83 2.34 -14.79 10.28
C LEU A 83 0.85 -14.95 10.61
N ASN A 84 0.47 -14.75 11.87
CA ASN A 84 -0.93 -14.79 12.29
C ASN A 84 -1.77 -13.73 11.57
N ASN A 85 -1.26 -12.52 11.42
CA ASN A 85 -1.96 -11.49 10.66
C ASN A 85 -2.11 -11.90 9.19
N GLN A 86 -1.09 -12.48 8.54
CA GLN A 86 -1.17 -12.97 7.15
C GLN A 86 -2.27 -14.03 6.94
N VAL A 87 -2.46 -14.94 7.90
CA VAL A 87 -3.51 -15.97 7.87
C VAL A 87 -4.89 -15.35 8.14
N ARG A 88 -4.99 -14.37 9.02
CA ARG A 88 -6.28 -13.70 9.36
C ARG A 88 -6.86 -12.83 8.24
N TRP A 89 -6.09 -12.54 7.19
CA TRP A 89 -6.59 -11.84 6.00
C TRP A 89 -7.16 -12.79 4.93
N GLU A 90 -7.29 -14.08 5.23
CA GLU A 90 -8.10 -15.05 4.47
C GLU A 90 -9.61 -14.89 4.74
#